data_AF-A0A6N7IV74-F1
#
_entry.id   AF-A0A6N7IV74-F1
#
_cell.length_a   1.000
_cell.length_b   1.000
_cell.length_c   1.000
_cell.angle_alpha   90.00
_cell.angle_beta   90.00
_cell.angle_gamma   90.00
#
_symmetry.space_group_name_H-M   'P 1'
#
loop_
_entity.id
_entity.type
_entity.pdbx_description
1 polymer ?
#
loop_
_entity_poly.entity_id
_entity_poly.type
_entity_poly.pdbx_seq_one_letter_code
_entity_poly.pdbx_strand_id
1 'polypeptide(L)' 'MLSQKDLLSIQAAVTAERLLYDKFGTYAAQATDPELQQLFSAVQQDEQRHLNMLVDFLHSAGNVQ' A
#
# COMPACT_ATOMS: atom_id res chain seq x y z
N MET A 1 18.87 -13.66 -3.87
CA MET A 1 19.06 -12.88 -2.63
C MET A 1 18.83 -11.42 -2.97
N LEU A 2 17.94 -10.74 -2.25
CA LEU A 2 17.79 -9.28 -2.39
C LEU A 2 19.02 -8.58 -1.83
N SER A 3 19.48 -7.50 -2.47
CA SER A 3 20.51 -6.66 -1.87
C SER A 3 19.93 -5.81 -0.74
N GLN A 4 20.79 -5.27 0.13
CA GLN A 4 20.36 -4.34 1.17
C GLN A 4 19.65 -3.12 0.59
N LYS A 5 20.10 -2.65 -0.58
CA LYS A 5 19.47 -1.53 -1.29
C LYS A 5 18.06 -1.89 -1.74
N ASP A 6 17.85 -3.07 -2.30
CA ASP A 6 16.53 -3.51 -2.75
C ASP A 6 15.56 -3.66 -1.57
N LEU A 7 16.03 -4.22 -0.44
CA LEU A 7 15.23 -4.30 0.80
C LEU A 7 14.81 -2.92 1.30
N LEU A 8 15.71 -1.94 1.31
CA LEU A 8 15.39 -0.56 1.71
C LEU A 8 14.37 0.07 0.76
N SER A 9 14.51 -0.14 -0.56
CA SER A 9 13.57 0.36 -1.55
C SER A 9 12.17 -0.24 -1.38
N ILE A 10 12.08 -1.55 -1.13
CA ILE A 10 10.79 -2.23 -0.92
C ILE A 10 10.16 -1.76 0.41
N GLN A 11 10.94 -1.62 1.48
CA GLN A 11 10.44 -1.13 2.76
C GLN A 11 9.91 0.31 2.66
N ALA A 12 10.59 1.16 1.88
CA ALA A 12 10.13 2.51 1.57
C ALA A 12 8.82 2.50 0.77
N ALA A 13 8.70 1.62 -0.23
CA ALA A 13 7.46 1.44 -0.98
C ALA A 13 6.30 1.00 -0.08
N VAL A 14 6.50 0.00 0.78
CA VAL A 14 5.47 -0.45 1.77
C VAL A 14 5.00 0.71 2.64
N THR A 15 5.92 1.57 3.09
CA THR A 15 5.59 2.74 3.91
C THR A 15 4.77 3.76 3.12
N ALA A 16 5.12 3.98 1.86
CA ALA A 16 4.39 4.88 0.98
C ALA A 16 2.97 4.37 0.70
N GLU A 17 2.81 3.09 0.33
CA GLU A 17 1.49 2.48 0.09
C GLU A 17 0.60 2.54 1.34
N ARG A 18 1.19 2.32 2.53
CA ARG A 18 0.44 2.43 3.78
C ARG A 18 -0.08 3.84 4.02
N LEU A 19 0.77 4.85 3.78
CA LEU A 19 0.40 6.24 3.92
C LEU A 19 -0.72 6.63 2.95
N LEU A 20 -0.66 6.14 1.71
CA LEU A 20 -1.71 6.39 0.71
C LEU A 20 -3.02 5.72 1.10
N TYR A 21 -2.98 4.44 1.51
CA TYR A 21 -4.14 3.73 2.04
C TYR A 21 -4.84 4.49 3.18
N ASP A 22 -4.08 4.94 4.18
CA ASP A 22 -4.65 5.67 5.32
C ASP A 22 -5.19 7.06 4.90
N LYS A 23 -4.53 7.75 3.95
CA LYS A 23 -4.98 9.04 3.39
C LYS A 23 -6.29 8.91 2.63
N PHE A 24 -6.38 7.95 1.70
CA PHE A 24 -7.58 7.78 0.89
C PHE A 24 -8.76 7.25 1.73
N GLY A 25 -8.50 6.43 2.74
CA GLY A 25 -9.53 6.08 3.73
C GLY A 25 -10.05 7.29 4.49
N THR A 26 -9.15 8.19 4.89
CA THR A 26 -9.52 9.45 5.54
C THR A 26 -10.33 10.35 4.61
N TYR A 27 -9.95 10.46 3.34
CA TYR A 27 -10.68 11.26 2.35
C TYR A 27 -12.06 10.67 2.03
N ALA A 28 -12.18 9.35 1.91
CA ALA A 28 -13.46 8.67 1.73
C ALA A 28 -14.42 8.91 2.92
N ALA A 29 -13.88 8.95 4.14
CA ALA A 29 -14.67 9.19 5.35
C ALA A 29 -15.12 10.67 5.49
N GLN A 30 -14.34 11.61 4.96
CA GLN A 30 -14.65 13.05 5.01
C GLN A 30 -15.44 13.56 3.80
N ALA A 31 -15.42 12.82 2.68
CA ALA A 31 -16.17 13.17 1.48
C ALA A 31 -17.69 13.12 1.76
N THR A 32 -18.36 14.23 1.45
CA THR A 32 -19.83 14.32 1.50
C THR A 32 -20.48 13.97 0.17
N ASP A 33 -19.73 14.11 -0.92
CA ASP A 33 -20.16 13.72 -2.25
C ASP A 33 -20.05 12.19 -2.42
N PRO A 34 -21.13 11.48 -2.80
CA PRO A 34 -21.12 10.03 -2.92
C PRO A 34 -20.17 9.49 -3.99
N GLU A 35 -19.97 10.21 -5.11
CA GLU A 35 -19.06 9.78 -6.17
C GLU A 35 -17.60 9.94 -5.73
N LEU A 36 -17.28 11.04 -5.04
CA LEU A 36 -15.95 11.21 -4.46
C LEU A 36 -15.66 10.20 -3.35
N GLN A 37 -16.65 9.87 -2.52
CA GLN A 37 -16.50 8.82 -1.51
C GLN A 37 -16.18 7.47 -2.17
N GLN A 38 -16.95 7.09 -3.20
CA GLN A 38 -16.70 5.84 -3.94
C GLN A 38 -15.34 5.84 -4.62
N LEU A 39 -14.93 6.96 -5.22
CA LEU A 39 -13.62 7.09 -5.86
C LEU A 39 -12.49 6.90 -4.84
N PHE A 40 -12.54 7.59 -3.70
CA PHE A 40 -11.51 7.44 -2.67
C PHE A 40 -11.50 6.05 -2.05
N SER A 41 -12.66 5.42 -1.85
CA SER A 41 -12.74 4.02 -1.41
C SER A 41 -12.14 3.05 -2.43
N ALA A 42 -12.36 3.27 -3.72
CA ALA A 42 -11.75 2.46 -4.77
C ALA A 42 -10.22 2.59 -4.76
N VAL A 43 -9.70 3.82 -4.70
CA VAL A 43 -8.25 4.06 -4.61
C VAL A 43 -7.68 3.44 -3.33
N GLN A 44 -8.34 3.60 -2.18
CA GLN A 44 -7.91 2.96 -0.94
C GLN A 44 -7.79 1.44 -1.09
N GLN A 45 -8.75 0.78 -1.73
CA GLN A 45 -8.70 -0.67 -1.98
C GLN A 45 -7.55 -1.06 -2.91
N ASP A 46 -7.22 -0.23 -3.89
CA ASP A 46 -6.09 -0.45 -4.79
C ASP A 46 -4.77 -0.39 -4.02
N GLU A 47 -4.57 0.62 -3.17
CA GLU A 47 -3.37 0.74 -2.33
C GLU A 47 -3.26 -0.40 -1.31
N GLN A 48 -4.39 -0.90 -0.81
CA GLN A 48 -4.40 -2.11 0.03
C GLN A 48 -3.87 -3.32 -0.73
N ARG A 49 -4.26 -3.49 -2.01
CA ARG A 49 -3.74 -4.57 -2.85
C ARG A 49 -2.25 -4.40 -3.14
N HIS A 50 -1.80 -3.18 -3.44
CA HIS A 50 -0.37 -2.87 -3.62
C HIS A 50 0.44 -3.23 -2.38
N LEU A 51 -0.02 -2.80 -1.20
CA LEU A 51 0.63 -3.10 0.07
C LEU A 51 0.72 -4.61 0.33
N ASN A 52 -0.36 -5.35 0.11
CA ASN A 52 -0.36 -6.81 0.28
C ASN A 52 0.65 -7.49 -0.66
N MET A 53 0.70 -7.07 -1.93
CA MET A 53 1.68 -7.60 -2.89
C MET A 53 3.13 -7.33 -2.47
N LEU A 54 3.43 -6.14 -1.96
CA LEU A 54 4.79 -5.80 -1.48
C LEU A 54 5.17 -6.59 -0.22
N VAL A 55 4.23 -6.79 0.71
CA VAL A 55 4.44 -7.59 1.92
C VAL A 55 4.64 -9.06 1.57
N ASP A 56 3.82 -9.62 0.66
CA ASP A 56 3.97 -10.99 0.18
C ASP A 56 5.30 -11.18 -0.56
N PHE A 57 5.71 -10.18 -1.35
CA PHE A 57 7.02 -10.18 -1.98
C PHE A 57 8.15 -10.22 -0.95
N LEU A 58 8.11 -9.37 0.09
CA LEU A 58 9.10 -9.39 1.18
C LEU A 58 9.15 -10.74 1.90
N HIS A 59 8.00 -11.33 2.21
CA HIS A 59 7.94 -12.66 2.83
C HIS A 59 8.53 -13.74 1.93
N SER A 60 8.17 -13.75 0.64
CA SER A 60 8.66 -14.76 -0.32
C SER A 60 10.16 -14.61 -0.60
N ALA A 61 10.68 -13.39 -0.65
CA ALA A 61 12.08 -13.10 -0.88
C ALA A 61 12.94 -13.25 0.38
N GLY A 62 12.31 -13.22 1.57
CA GLY A 62 12.93 -13.52 2.86
C GLY A 62 13.05 -15.02 3.18
N ASN A 63 12.40 -15.91 2.42
CA ASN A 63 12.57 -17.36 2.51
C ASN A 63 13.85 -17.86 1.81
N VAL A 64 14.98 -17.21 2.11
CA VAL A 64 16.31 -17.77 1.85
C VAL A 64 16.66 -18.60 3.08
N GLN A 65 16.56 -19.93 2.95
CA GLN A 65 17.26 -20.88 3.81
C GLN A 65 18.77 -20.59 3.82
#